data_AF-A0AAW1PS82-F1
#
_entry.id   AF-A0AAW1PS82-F1
#
_cell.length_a   1.000
_cell.length_b   1.000
_cell.length_c   1.000
_cell.angle_alpha   90.00
_cell.angle_beta   90.00
_cell.angle_gamma   90.00
#
_symmetry.space_group_name_H-M   'P 1'
#
loop_
_entity.id
_entity.type
_entity.pdbx_description
1 polymer ?
#
loop_
_entity_poly.entity_id
_entity_poly.type
_entity_poly.pdbx_seq_one_letter_code
_entity_poly.pdbx_strand_id
1 'polypeptide(L)'
;MVKEVVQECELPCSVQAYNERAYSKKETTEHFHRTITEAEDVQVTDWREDGSRTVKFNVPLLSIPSAIKRVIGASSIPVTEIQRREMSPEGVLTIESSPILNITGGSKFTTTSLITITDIKDGSPAERCSLEVKASCEAAGPWGMIGTIEGIMAEQAGLAIAKFLEYAQSVASAEYQEPPLERDRGPFTEDATAAPRQGAEAMSPAASTSYSEYFFDARERLPRVSSSASVSGLAGDANLQHLLENLEAIAARSQHMSDDLSAMRAALLAALGPRKQHQQPRVERL
;
A
#
# COMPACT_ATOMS: atom_id res chain seq x y z
N MET A 1 -16.57 0.00 5.41
CA MET A 1 -17.30 -0.75 4.36
C MET A 1 -16.20 -1.33 3.51
N VAL A 2 -16.05 -2.65 3.44
CA VAL A 2 -14.89 -3.23 2.76
C VAL A 2 -14.82 -2.74 1.31
N LYS A 3 -13.69 -2.16 0.92
CA LYS A 3 -13.42 -1.77 -0.46
C LYS A 3 -12.69 -2.91 -1.15
N GLU A 4 -13.22 -3.33 -2.28
CA GLU A 4 -12.64 -4.43 -3.05
C GLU A 4 -12.07 -3.89 -4.37
N VAL A 5 -10.93 -4.45 -4.76
CA VAL A 5 -10.27 -4.21 -6.05
C VAL A 5 -10.04 -5.56 -6.68
N VAL A 6 -10.48 -5.73 -7.92
CA VAL A 6 -10.31 -6.97 -8.69
C VAL A 6 -9.66 -6.61 -10.02
N GLN A 7 -8.61 -7.34 -10.38
CA GLN A 7 -8.01 -7.28 -11.72
C GLN A 7 -7.62 -8.69 -12.15
N GLU A 8 -7.58 -8.91 -13.46
CA GLU A 8 -7.29 -10.20 -14.06
C GLU A 8 -6.35 -10.05 -15.25
N CYS A 9 -5.60 -11.10 -15.55
CA CYS A 9 -4.86 -11.23 -16.81
C CYS A 9 -4.71 -12.70 -17.22
N GLU A 10 -4.42 -12.93 -18.49
CA GLU A 10 -4.02 -14.25 -18.97
C GLU A 10 -2.50 -14.39 -19.00
N LEU A 11 -2.01 -15.57 -18.68
CA LEU A 11 -0.59 -15.92 -18.69
C LEU A 11 -0.30 -17.00 -19.75
N PRO A 12 0.81 -16.89 -20.50
CA PRO A 12 1.18 -17.85 -21.55
C PRO A 12 1.88 -19.11 -21.01
N CYS A 13 1.35 -19.70 -19.93
CA CYS A 13 1.84 -20.96 -19.36
C CYS A 13 0.74 -21.65 -18.56
N SER A 14 0.93 -22.91 -18.17
CA SER A 14 0.06 -23.61 -17.22
C SER A 14 0.18 -23.06 -15.80
N VAL A 15 -0.83 -23.35 -14.95
CA VAL A 15 -0.82 -23.06 -13.50
C VAL A 15 0.43 -23.67 -12.85
N GLN A 16 0.76 -24.91 -13.18
CA GLN A 16 1.91 -25.60 -12.60
C GLN A 16 3.22 -24.90 -12.98
N ALA A 17 3.43 -24.59 -14.26
CA ALA A 17 4.62 -23.88 -14.71
C ALA A 17 4.76 -22.50 -14.05
N TYR A 18 3.65 -21.77 -13.92
CA TYR A 18 3.66 -20.48 -13.23
C TYR A 18 3.99 -20.61 -11.74
N ASN A 19 3.38 -21.56 -11.03
CA ASN A 19 3.69 -21.85 -9.62
C ASN A 19 5.18 -22.12 -9.40
N GLU A 20 5.75 -22.99 -10.26
CA GLU A 20 7.16 -23.37 -10.19
C GLU A 20 8.11 -22.18 -10.40
N ARG A 21 7.76 -21.25 -11.29
CA ARG A 21 8.59 -20.07 -11.58
C ARG A 21 8.41 -18.96 -10.55
N ALA A 22 7.17 -18.63 -10.21
CA ALA A 22 6.82 -17.45 -9.42
C ALA A 22 6.87 -17.69 -7.90
N TYR A 23 6.42 -18.87 -7.45
CA TYR A 23 6.17 -19.11 -6.02
C TYR A 23 7.07 -20.18 -5.41
N SER A 24 7.56 -21.17 -6.16
CA SER A 24 8.38 -22.24 -5.56
C SER A 24 9.73 -21.77 -5.01
N LYS A 25 10.28 -20.68 -5.55
CA LYS A 25 11.53 -20.05 -5.07
C LYS A 25 11.22 -18.78 -4.30
N LYS A 26 11.86 -18.58 -3.16
CA LYS A 26 11.73 -17.33 -2.39
C LYS A 26 12.36 -16.15 -3.13
N GLU A 27 13.42 -16.41 -3.88
CA GLU A 27 14.20 -15.45 -4.64
C GLU A 27 13.34 -14.69 -5.67
N THR A 28 12.45 -15.39 -6.39
CA THR A 28 11.51 -14.75 -7.31
C THR A 28 10.55 -13.80 -6.59
N THR A 29 10.13 -14.17 -5.37
CA THR A 29 9.27 -13.33 -4.53
C THR A 29 10.04 -12.14 -3.95
N GLU A 30 11.29 -12.33 -3.54
CA GLU A 30 12.16 -11.24 -3.11
C GLU A 30 12.38 -10.23 -4.23
N HIS A 31 12.69 -10.72 -5.43
CA HIS A 31 12.89 -9.88 -6.60
C HIS A 31 11.62 -9.07 -6.93
N PHE A 32 10.46 -9.71 -6.89
CA PHE A 32 9.18 -9.05 -7.06
C PHE A 32 8.98 -7.87 -6.10
N HIS A 33 9.11 -8.12 -4.79
CA HIS A 33 8.90 -7.07 -3.79
C HIS A 33 9.94 -5.97 -3.91
N ARG A 34 11.21 -6.28 -4.20
CA ARG A 34 12.24 -5.27 -4.46
C ARG A 34 11.87 -4.37 -5.63
N THR A 35 11.41 -4.97 -6.73
CA THR A 35 11.03 -4.25 -7.96
C THR A 35 9.82 -3.35 -7.75
N ILE A 36 8.80 -3.81 -7.01
CA ILE A 36 7.57 -3.02 -6.83
C ILE A 36 7.70 -1.96 -5.73
N THR A 37 8.33 -2.32 -4.62
CA THR A 37 8.38 -1.46 -3.42
C THR A 37 9.63 -0.59 -3.37
N GLU A 38 10.61 -0.86 -4.23
CA GLU A 38 11.94 -0.24 -4.21
C GLU A 38 12.67 -0.49 -2.87
N ALA A 39 12.23 -1.47 -2.09
CA ALA A 39 12.85 -1.83 -0.82
C ALA A 39 14.13 -2.63 -1.06
N GLU A 40 15.23 -2.23 -0.43
CA GLU A 40 16.49 -2.97 -0.51
C GLU A 40 16.52 -4.19 0.44
N ASP A 41 15.73 -4.15 1.51
CA ASP A 41 15.77 -5.08 2.64
C ASP A 41 14.60 -6.07 2.68
N VAL A 42 14.20 -6.55 1.50
CA VAL A 42 13.19 -7.60 1.39
C VAL A 42 13.77 -8.94 1.87
N GLN A 43 13.04 -9.60 2.75
CA GLN A 43 13.33 -10.95 3.25
C GLN A 43 12.12 -11.86 3.04
N VAL A 44 12.31 -13.02 2.43
CA VAL A 44 11.25 -14.03 2.25
C VAL A 44 11.69 -15.34 2.88
N THR A 45 10.83 -15.93 3.71
CA THR A 45 11.09 -17.29 4.23
C THR A 45 10.74 -18.34 3.19
N ASP A 46 11.37 -19.52 3.29
CA ASP A 46 10.91 -20.69 2.54
C ASP A 46 9.47 -21.05 2.95
N TRP A 47 8.76 -21.75 2.05
CA TRP A 47 7.45 -22.31 2.37
C TRP A 47 7.56 -23.36 3.48
N ARG A 48 6.67 -23.26 4.46
CA ARG A 48 6.50 -24.25 5.52
C ARG A 48 5.61 -25.40 5.05
N GLU A 49 5.58 -26.47 5.84
CA GLU A 49 4.75 -27.67 5.58
C GLU A 49 3.25 -27.36 5.53
N ASP A 50 2.80 -26.34 6.27
CA ASP A 50 1.41 -25.87 6.28
C ASP A 50 1.06 -24.96 5.08
N GLY A 51 1.97 -24.82 4.12
CA GLY A 51 1.79 -23.96 2.96
C GLY A 51 1.91 -22.48 3.28
N SER A 52 2.42 -22.08 4.45
CA SER A 52 2.64 -20.66 4.80
C SER A 52 4.08 -20.19 4.60
N ARG A 53 4.26 -18.89 4.36
CA ARG A 53 5.56 -18.21 4.44
C ARG A 53 5.39 -16.77 4.91
N THR A 54 6.49 -16.14 5.28
CA THR A 54 6.53 -14.74 5.71
C THR A 54 7.39 -13.93 4.77
N VAL A 55 6.90 -12.76 4.38
CA VAL A 55 7.62 -11.75 3.61
C VAL A 55 7.75 -10.49 4.46
N LYS A 56 8.95 -9.95 4.59
CA LYS A 56 9.22 -8.70 5.31
C LYS A 56 9.84 -7.70 4.36
N PHE A 57 9.34 -6.47 4.39
CA PHE A 57 9.84 -5.38 3.55
C PHE A 57 9.40 -4.03 4.12
N ASN A 58 9.98 -2.95 3.61
CA ASN A 58 9.57 -1.59 3.94
C ASN A 58 8.85 -0.94 2.77
N VAL A 59 7.69 -0.35 3.02
CA VAL A 59 6.98 0.43 2.00
C VAL A 59 7.35 1.90 2.17
N PRO A 60 7.97 2.54 1.18
CA PRO A 60 8.26 3.97 1.24
C PRO A 60 6.95 4.76 1.13
N LEU A 61 6.76 5.76 1.99
CA LEU A 61 5.51 6.54 1.98
C LEU A 61 5.50 7.66 0.94
N LEU A 62 6.32 7.60 -0.11
CA LEU A 62 6.59 8.74 -1.00
C LEU A 62 5.31 9.37 -1.55
N SER A 63 4.33 8.57 -1.96
CA SER A 63 3.03 9.01 -2.52
C SER A 63 2.02 9.49 -1.48
N ILE A 64 2.26 9.27 -0.18
CA ILE A 64 1.31 9.66 0.87
C ILE A 64 1.39 11.16 1.15
N PRO A 65 0.24 11.88 1.22
CA PRO A 65 0.19 13.27 1.62
C PRO A 65 0.93 13.55 2.94
N SER A 66 1.61 14.71 3.01
CA SER A 66 2.43 15.07 4.18
C SER A 66 1.66 15.11 5.50
N ALA A 67 0.36 15.43 5.46
CA ALA A 67 -0.52 15.38 6.63
C ALA A 67 -0.61 13.97 7.23
N ILE A 68 -0.74 12.94 6.40
CA ILE A 68 -0.81 11.54 6.85
C ILE A 68 0.56 11.05 7.31
N LYS A 69 1.64 11.44 6.60
CA LYS A 69 3.03 11.13 7.03
C LYS A 69 3.33 11.64 8.44
N ARG A 70 2.87 12.86 8.78
CA ARG A 70 3.06 13.42 10.13
C ARG A 70 2.34 12.61 11.20
N VAL A 71 1.16 12.07 10.89
CA VAL A 71 0.41 11.21 11.81
C VAL A 71 1.12 9.86 12.00
N ILE A 72 1.68 9.28 10.93
CA ILE A 72 2.42 8.02 11.00
C ILE A 72 3.78 8.20 11.70
N GLY A 73 4.43 9.35 11.53
CA GLY A 73 5.71 9.66 12.17
C GLY A 73 6.91 8.93 11.55
N ALA A 74 6.75 8.32 10.38
CA ALA A 74 7.80 7.56 9.69
C ALA A 74 7.89 7.91 8.20
N SER A 75 9.07 7.72 7.59
CA SER A 75 9.29 7.86 6.15
C SER A 75 8.95 6.59 5.36
N SER A 76 8.96 5.45 6.03
CA SER A 76 8.59 4.13 5.53
C SER A 76 7.75 3.38 6.56
N ILE A 77 6.98 2.40 6.09
CA ILE A 77 6.22 1.49 6.96
C ILE A 77 6.84 0.11 6.87
N PRO A 78 7.33 -0.46 7.98
CA PRO A 78 7.72 -1.86 8.02
C PRO A 78 6.49 -2.76 7.91
N VAL A 79 6.50 -3.67 6.93
CA VAL A 79 5.41 -4.61 6.66
C VAL A 79 5.88 -6.04 6.91
N THR A 80 5.06 -6.80 7.65
CA THR A 80 5.17 -8.25 7.76
C THR A 80 3.98 -8.86 7.05
N GLU A 81 4.20 -9.50 5.92
CA GLU A 81 3.16 -10.17 5.14
C GLU A 81 3.21 -11.67 5.39
N ILE A 82 2.06 -12.24 5.71
CA ILE A 82 1.88 -13.69 5.83
C ILE A 82 1.18 -14.16 4.57
N GLN A 83 1.82 -15.08 3.85
CA GLN A 83 1.25 -15.71 2.66
C GLN A 83 0.90 -17.16 2.97
N ARG A 84 -0.23 -17.62 2.42
CA ARG A 84 -0.65 -19.03 2.42
C ARG A 84 -0.90 -19.48 1.00
N ARG A 85 -0.39 -20.66 0.67
CA ARG A 85 -0.49 -21.28 -0.65
C ARG A 85 -1.24 -22.60 -0.55
N GLU A 86 -2.22 -22.76 -1.42
CA GLU A 86 -2.96 -24.01 -1.59
C GLU A 86 -3.08 -24.34 -3.08
N MET A 87 -2.89 -25.61 -3.41
CA MET A 87 -3.14 -26.15 -4.76
C MET A 87 -4.31 -27.11 -4.64
N SER A 88 -5.42 -26.81 -5.30
CA SER A 88 -6.59 -27.67 -5.29
C SER A 88 -6.34 -28.93 -6.14
N PRO A 89 -7.07 -30.03 -5.89
CA PRO A 89 -7.03 -31.23 -6.74
C PRO A 89 -7.46 -30.96 -8.19
N GLU A 90 -8.16 -29.86 -8.44
CA GLU A 90 -8.66 -29.45 -9.75
C GLU A 90 -7.61 -28.66 -10.55
N GLY A 91 -6.43 -28.42 -9.96
CA GLY A 91 -5.35 -27.66 -10.58
C GLY A 91 -5.49 -26.14 -10.41
N VAL A 92 -6.24 -25.68 -9.40
CA VAL A 92 -6.36 -24.26 -9.08
C VAL A 92 -5.34 -23.90 -8.01
N LEU A 93 -4.49 -22.92 -8.29
CA LEU A 93 -3.57 -22.37 -7.30
C LEU A 93 -4.20 -21.15 -6.63
N THR A 94 -4.26 -21.15 -5.31
CA THR A 94 -4.67 -20.00 -4.51
C THR A 94 -3.52 -19.52 -3.63
N ILE A 95 -3.30 -18.21 -3.61
CA ILE A 95 -2.39 -17.53 -2.69
C ILE A 95 -3.18 -16.49 -1.90
N GLU A 96 -3.32 -16.69 -0.61
CA GLU A 96 -3.82 -15.67 0.31
C GLU A 96 -2.64 -14.89 0.87
N SER A 97 -2.71 -13.56 0.86
CA SER A 97 -1.70 -12.67 1.42
C SER A 97 -2.35 -11.70 2.40
N SER A 98 -1.75 -11.60 3.59
CA SER A 98 -2.19 -10.76 4.70
C SER A 98 -1.03 -9.89 5.22
N PRO A 99 -0.82 -8.69 4.65
CA PRO A 99 0.13 -7.71 5.18
C PRO A 99 -0.29 -7.16 6.55
N ILE A 100 0.69 -7.07 7.45
CA ILE A 100 0.57 -6.49 8.78
C ILE A 100 1.50 -5.28 8.84
N LEU A 101 0.93 -4.09 9.10
CA LEU A 101 1.70 -2.86 9.24
C LEU A 101 2.29 -2.79 10.66
N ASN A 102 3.62 -2.86 10.79
CA ASN A 102 4.31 -2.85 12.09
C ASN A 102 4.54 -1.41 12.61
N ILE A 103 3.46 -0.62 12.66
CA ILE A 103 3.44 0.75 13.18
C ILE A 103 2.38 0.89 14.28
N THR A 104 2.51 1.90 15.13
CA THR A 104 1.50 2.20 16.14
C THR A 104 0.15 2.48 15.48
N GLY A 105 -0.87 1.70 15.87
CA GLY A 105 -2.21 1.78 15.26
C GLY A 105 -2.35 1.10 13.89
N GLY A 106 -1.30 0.45 13.39
CA GLY A 106 -1.32 -0.27 12.10
C GLY A 106 -2.37 -1.38 12.03
N SER A 107 -2.71 -1.99 13.17
CA SER A 107 -3.77 -3.00 13.30
C SER A 107 -5.18 -2.49 12.99
N LYS A 108 -5.35 -1.17 12.83
CA LYS A 108 -6.61 -0.57 12.39
C LYS A 108 -6.78 -0.61 10.87
N PHE A 109 -5.74 -0.99 10.13
CA PHE A 109 -5.77 -1.06 8.67
C PHE A 109 -5.52 -2.50 8.28
N THR A 110 -6.51 -3.12 7.66
CA THR A 110 -6.43 -4.50 7.20
C THR A 110 -6.48 -4.48 5.68
N THR A 111 -5.48 -5.12 5.07
CA THR A 111 -5.51 -5.46 3.66
C THR A 111 -5.32 -6.96 3.55
N THR A 112 -6.14 -7.60 2.74
CA THR A 112 -6.00 -9.01 2.40
C THR A 112 -6.10 -9.12 0.89
N SER A 113 -5.24 -9.91 0.27
CA SER A 113 -5.36 -10.23 -1.15
C SER A 113 -5.47 -11.73 -1.37
N LEU A 114 -6.35 -12.11 -2.29
CA LEU A 114 -6.52 -13.45 -2.78
C LEU A 114 -6.10 -13.48 -4.26
N ILE A 115 -5.12 -14.31 -4.58
CA ILE A 115 -4.66 -14.55 -5.93
C ILE A 115 -5.15 -15.94 -6.33
N THR A 116 -5.88 -16.04 -7.42
CA THR A 116 -6.42 -17.29 -7.94
C THR A 116 -5.90 -17.51 -9.35
N ILE A 117 -5.27 -18.65 -9.60
CA ILE A 117 -4.71 -19.00 -10.90
C ILE A 117 -5.34 -20.31 -11.37
N THR A 118 -5.95 -20.29 -12.55
CA THR A 118 -6.73 -21.42 -13.11
C THR A 118 -6.34 -21.69 -14.55
N ASP A 119 -6.13 -22.96 -14.92
CA ASP A 119 -5.85 -23.32 -16.32
C ASP A 119 -7.05 -23.02 -17.23
N ILE A 120 -6.77 -22.47 -18.41
CA ILE A 120 -7.78 -22.17 -19.43
C ILE A 120 -7.91 -23.39 -20.36
N LYS A 121 -9.09 -24.01 -20.38
CA LYS A 121 -9.41 -25.18 -21.22
C LYS A 121 -10.28 -24.78 -22.40
N ASP A 122 -9.71 -24.07 -23.36
CA ASP A 122 -10.40 -23.59 -24.57
C ASP A 122 -10.24 -24.52 -25.80
N GLY A 123 -9.51 -25.63 -25.65
CA GLY A 123 -9.19 -26.56 -26.74
C GLY A 123 -7.97 -26.16 -27.56
N SER A 124 -7.28 -25.07 -27.21
CA SER A 124 -5.99 -24.72 -27.78
C SER A 124 -4.90 -25.71 -27.34
N PRO A 125 -3.92 -26.04 -28.19
CA PRO A 125 -2.75 -26.82 -27.79
C PRO A 125 -1.76 -26.02 -26.93
N ALA A 126 -1.89 -24.69 -26.88
CA ALA A 126 -1.03 -23.84 -26.06
C ALA A 126 -1.53 -23.80 -24.62
N GLU A 127 -0.65 -24.12 -23.66
CA GLU A 127 -0.95 -23.98 -22.24
C GLU A 127 -1.12 -22.51 -21.86
N ARG A 128 -2.26 -22.18 -21.23
CA ARG A 128 -2.56 -20.84 -20.71
C ARG A 128 -3.30 -20.97 -19.39
N CYS A 129 -3.11 -19.98 -18.51
CA CYS A 129 -3.89 -19.86 -17.29
C CYS A 129 -4.42 -18.43 -17.14
N SER A 130 -5.55 -18.31 -16.46
CA SER A 130 -6.10 -17.03 -16.00
C SER A 130 -5.59 -16.79 -14.59
N LEU A 131 -5.11 -15.57 -14.34
CA LEU A 131 -4.71 -15.10 -13.03
C LEU A 131 -5.63 -13.95 -12.63
N GLU A 132 -6.38 -14.13 -11.56
CA GLU A 132 -7.23 -13.13 -10.92
C GLU A 132 -6.61 -12.71 -9.59
N VAL A 133 -6.59 -11.41 -9.31
CA VAL A 133 -6.19 -10.86 -8.01
C VAL A 133 -7.32 -10.03 -7.45
N LYS A 134 -7.75 -10.37 -6.24
CA LYS A 134 -8.72 -9.62 -5.46
C LYS A 134 -8.06 -9.10 -4.20
N ALA A 135 -8.10 -7.79 -3.98
CA ALA A 135 -7.70 -7.18 -2.71
C ALA A 135 -8.90 -6.58 -1.99
N SER A 136 -8.98 -6.81 -0.69
CA SER A 136 -9.97 -6.25 0.22
C SER A 136 -9.28 -5.33 1.22
N CYS A 137 -9.74 -4.09 1.31
CA CYS A 137 -9.21 -3.06 2.19
C CYS A 137 -10.27 -2.65 3.21
N GLU A 138 -9.88 -2.67 4.48
CA GLU A 138 -10.71 -2.23 5.60
C GLU A 138 -9.89 -1.31 6.51
N ALA A 139 -10.53 -0.25 6.99
CA ALA A 139 -9.92 0.68 7.94
C ALA A 139 -10.83 0.93 9.13
N ALA A 140 -10.24 1.02 10.31
CA ALA A 140 -10.84 1.55 11.51
C ALA A 140 -10.23 2.91 11.83
N GLY A 141 -11.06 3.90 12.15
CA GLY A 141 -10.57 5.26 12.38
C GLY A 141 -11.64 6.21 12.90
N PRO A 142 -11.30 7.49 13.10
CA PRO A 142 -12.26 8.50 13.51
C PRO A 142 -13.47 8.53 12.56
N TRP A 143 -14.66 8.65 13.13
CA TRP A 143 -15.91 8.77 12.38
C TRP A 143 -15.78 9.87 11.31
N GLY A 144 -16.06 9.51 10.06
CA GLY A 144 -16.00 10.43 8.91
C GLY A 144 -14.76 10.32 8.01
N MET A 145 -13.66 9.72 8.47
CA MET A 145 -12.45 9.53 7.64
C MET A 145 -12.26 8.11 7.11
N ILE A 146 -12.99 7.12 7.66
CA ILE A 146 -12.86 5.70 7.30
C ILE A 146 -12.96 5.50 5.79
N GLY A 147 -14.01 6.04 5.15
CA GLY A 147 -14.22 5.86 3.71
C GLY A 147 -13.12 6.50 2.84
N THR A 148 -12.52 7.61 3.29
CA THR A 148 -11.39 8.24 2.61
C THR A 148 -10.14 7.39 2.72
N ILE A 149 -9.87 6.83 3.92
CA ILE A 149 -8.72 5.95 4.13
C ILE A 149 -8.86 4.66 3.33
N GLU A 150 -10.04 4.00 3.40
CA GLU A 150 -10.35 2.81 2.60
C GLU A 150 -10.21 3.09 1.09
N GLY A 151 -10.61 4.29 0.63
CA GLY A 151 -10.45 4.71 -0.76
C GLY A 151 -8.99 4.84 -1.19
N ILE A 152 -8.15 5.49 -0.38
CA ILE A 152 -6.71 5.60 -0.63
C ILE A 152 -6.05 4.22 -0.62
N MET A 153 -6.41 3.37 0.35
CA MET A 153 -5.91 1.99 0.43
C MET A 153 -6.26 1.20 -0.84
N ALA A 154 -7.52 1.26 -1.29
CA ALA A 154 -7.97 0.59 -2.50
C ALA A 154 -7.25 1.11 -3.75
N GLU A 155 -7.04 2.43 -3.87
CA GLU A 155 -6.28 3.01 -4.98
C GLU A 155 -4.83 2.49 -5.00
N GLN A 156 -4.13 2.50 -3.85
CA GLN A 156 -2.77 1.97 -3.76
C GLN A 156 -2.73 0.46 -4.02
N ALA A 157 -3.71 -0.30 -3.53
CA ALA A 157 -3.85 -1.73 -3.82
C ALA A 157 -4.02 -1.97 -5.33
N GLY A 158 -4.84 -1.17 -6.02
CA GLY A 158 -5.00 -1.27 -7.47
C GLY A 158 -3.72 -1.02 -8.25
N LEU A 159 -2.91 -0.04 -7.84
CA LEU A 159 -1.60 0.21 -8.43
C LEU A 159 -0.61 -0.94 -8.17
N ALA A 160 -0.61 -1.49 -6.96
CA ALA A 160 0.23 -2.64 -6.61
C ALA A 160 -0.17 -3.90 -7.40
N ILE A 161 -1.47 -4.16 -7.54
CA ILE A 161 -2.00 -5.28 -8.34
C ILE A 161 -1.59 -5.12 -9.80
N ALA A 162 -1.75 -3.94 -10.40
CA ALA A 162 -1.39 -3.71 -11.80
C ALA A 162 0.09 -4.03 -12.07
N LYS A 163 0.99 -3.52 -11.21
CA LYS A 163 2.42 -3.84 -11.27
C LYS A 163 2.69 -5.34 -11.05
N PHE A 164 1.91 -6.01 -10.21
CA PHE A 164 2.01 -7.46 -10.01
C PHE A 164 1.59 -8.24 -11.25
N LEU A 165 0.52 -7.84 -11.94
CA LEU A 165 0.10 -8.48 -13.19
C LEU A 165 1.17 -8.33 -14.29
N GLU A 166 1.77 -7.15 -14.42
CA GLU A 166 2.89 -6.90 -15.33
C GLU A 166 4.09 -7.82 -15.00
N TYR A 167 4.44 -7.93 -13.71
CA TYR A 167 5.50 -8.83 -13.27
C TYR A 167 5.16 -10.30 -13.53
N ALA A 168 3.92 -10.72 -13.23
CA ALA A 168 3.43 -12.08 -13.46
C ALA A 168 3.55 -12.48 -14.93
N GLN A 169 3.17 -11.59 -15.85
CA GLN A 169 3.34 -11.80 -17.29
C GLN A 169 4.81 -11.98 -17.67
N SER A 170 5.71 -11.19 -17.07
CA SER A 170 7.15 -11.33 -17.33
C SER A 170 7.69 -12.68 -16.87
N VAL A 171 7.27 -13.18 -15.70
CA VAL A 171 7.67 -14.48 -15.13
C VAL A 171 7.06 -15.65 -15.89
N ALA A 172 5.85 -15.49 -16.40
CA ALA A 172 5.15 -16.51 -17.19
C ALA A 172 5.76 -16.69 -18.59
N SER A 173 6.48 -15.69 -19.11
CA SER A 173 7.17 -15.81 -20.39
C SER A 173 8.22 -16.93 -20.37
N ALA A 174 8.32 -17.68 -21.47
CA ALA A 174 9.36 -18.70 -21.65
C ALA A 174 10.78 -18.11 -21.67
N GLU A 175 10.88 -16.81 -21.96
CA GLU A 175 12.15 -16.06 -22.00
C GLU A 175 12.56 -15.51 -20.63
N TYR A 176 11.77 -15.73 -19.57
CA TYR A 176 12.10 -15.23 -18.25
C TYR A 176 13.44 -15.79 -17.78
N GLN A 177 14.42 -14.91 -17.69
CA GLN A 177 15.69 -15.18 -17.04
C GLN A 177 15.63 -14.56 -15.66
N GLU A 178 15.75 -15.41 -14.64
CA GLU A 178 15.88 -14.95 -13.26
C GLU A 178 17.09 -14.00 -13.19
N PRO A 179 16.88 -12.73 -12.82
CA PRO A 179 17.97 -11.79 -12.80
C PRO A 179 19.04 -12.30 -11.84
N PRO A 180 20.34 -12.10 -12.14
CA PRO A 180 21.40 -12.42 -11.20
C PRO A 180 21.08 -11.66 -9.91
N LEU A 181 20.75 -12.40 -8.85
CA LEU A 181 20.75 -11.79 -7.54
C LEU A 181 22.16 -11.25 -7.34
N GLU A 182 22.29 -9.94 -7.11
CA GLU A 182 23.51 -9.37 -6.55
C GLU A 182 23.67 -9.98 -5.16
N ARG A 183 24.13 -11.22 -5.13
CA ARG A 183 24.55 -11.93 -3.94
C ARG A 183 25.73 -11.13 -3.43
N ASP A 184 25.72 -10.91 -2.11
CA ASP A 184 26.88 -10.43 -1.36
C ASP A 184 27.08 -8.89 -1.32
N ARG A 185 26.06 -8.15 -0.88
CA ARG A 185 26.36 -7.18 0.19
C ARG A 185 26.57 -8.04 1.43
N GLY A 186 27.82 -8.21 1.84
CA GLY A 186 28.30 -9.20 2.81
C GLY A 186 27.50 -9.29 4.12
N PRO A 187 27.82 -10.27 4.98
CA PRO A 187 27.02 -10.61 6.16
C PRO A 187 26.60 -9.35 6.89
N PHE A 188 25.27 -9.14 6.94
CA PHE A 188 24.66 -8.16 7.82
C PHE A 188 25.08 -8.61 9.22
N THR A 189 26.18 -8.06 9.72
CA THR A 189 26.55 -8.23 11.12
C THR A 189 25.40 -7.60 11.88
N GLU A 190 24.53 -8.45 12.43
CA GLU A 190 23.73 -8.13 13.60
C GLU A 190 24.71 -7.71 14.70
N ASP A 191 25.23 -6.50 14.63
CA ASP A 191 25.95 -5.88 15.74
C ASP A 191 24.89 -5.38 16.72
N ALA A 192 24.14 -6.35 17.25
CA ALA A 192 23.31 -6.25 18.44
C ALA A 192 24.20 -6.36 19.68
N THR A 193 25.33 -5.66 19.69
CA THR A 193 26.20 -5.52 20.87
C THR A 193 26.21 -4.05 21.32
N ALA A 194 25.03 -3.49 21.54
CA ALA A 194 24.89 -2.34 22.44
C ALA A 194 25.28 -2.82 23.85
N ALA A 195 26.46 -2.39 24.30
CA ALA A 195 27.02 -2.69 25.60
C ALA A 195 26.04 -2.41 26.76
N PRO A 196 26.09 -3.20 27.85
CA PRO A 196 25.26 -2.96 29.02
C PRO A 196 25.76 -1.70 29.75
N ARG A 197 24.94 -0.65 29.77
CA ARG A 197 25.08 0.42 30.76
C ARG A 197 24.64 -0.12 32.12
N GLN A 198 25.60 -0.64 32.89
CA GLN A 198 25.45 -0.79 34.33
C GLN A 198 25.52 0.59 34.99
N GLY A 199 24.55 0.91 35.84
CA GLY A 199 24.62 2.04 36.75
C GLY A 199 23.26 2.64 37.11
N ALA A 200 22.57 2.05 38.07
CA ALA A 200 22.01 2.71 39.26
C ALA A 200 20.79 1.95 39.79
N GLU A 201 20.88 1.64 41.08
CA GLU A 201 19.92 0.95 41.91
C GLU A 201 18.62 1.74 42.14
N ALA A 202 17.59 0.95 42.47
CA ALA A 202 16.45 1.26 43.35
C ALA A 202 15.52 2.43 42.98
N MET A 203 14.29 2.08 42.61
CA MET A 203 13.11 2.28 43.47
C MET A 203 11.88 1.63 42.84
N SER A 204 11.26 0.72 43.58
CA SER A 204 9.86 0.30 43.37
C SER A 204 8.95 1.47 43.75
N PRO A 205 7.85 1.70 43.01
CA PRO A 205 6.58 1.29 43.61
C PRO A 205 5.58 0.69 42.62
N ALA A 206 4.71 -0.14 43.18
CA ALA A 206 3.47 -0.62 42.59
C ALA A 206 2.52 0.54 42.22
N ALA A 207 1.95 0.49 41.02
CA ALA A 207 0.62 1.03 40.75
C ALA A 207 0.03 0.36 39.50
N SER A 208 -1.02 -0.44 39.74
CA SER A 208 -2.00 -0.81 38.72
C SER A 208 -2.63 0.49 38.17
N THR A 209 -2.41 0.77 36.89
CA THR A 209 -3.13 1.85 36.20
C THR A 209 -3.81 1.24 34.97
N SER A 210 -5.14 1.16 35.02
CA SER A 210 -5.99 0.90 33.85
C SER A 210 -5.67 1.94 32.78
N TYR A 211 -5.20 1.48 31.62
CA TYR A 211 -4.89 2.37 30.51
C TYR A 211 -6.19 2.81 29.86
N SER A 212 -6.63 4.01 30.25
CA SER A 212 -7.71 4.78 29.66
C SER A 212 -7.48 4.94 28.16
N GLU A 213 -8.55 4.76 27.41
CA GLU A 213 -8.69 5.16 26.01
C GLU A 213 -8.12 6.58 25.83
N TYR A 214 -7.04 6.70 25.05
CA TYR A 214 -6.66 7.98 24.48
C TYR A 214 -7.68 8.31 23.40
N PHE A 215 -8.75 8.98 23.82
CA PHE A 215 -9.56 9.80 22.94
C PHE A 215 -8.65 10.88 22.34
N PHE A 216 -8.56 10.89 21.02
CA PHE A 216 -8.11 12.05 20.27
C PHE A 216 -9.12 13.19 20.53
N ASP A 217 -8.83 14.05 21.49
CA ASP A 217 -9.57 15.30 21.66
C ASP A 217 -9.04 16.29 20.61
N ALA A 218 -9.74 16.38 19.48
CA ALA A 218 -9.39 17.18 18.31
C ALA A 218 -9.60 18.69 18.56
N ARG A 219 -8.99 19.24 19.61
CA ARG A 219 -9.03 20.68 19.95
C ARG A 219 -7.69 21.31 20.32
N GLU A 220 -6.58 20.59 20.18
CA GLU A 220 -5.27 21.24 20.26
C GLU A 220 -4.98 22.01 18.96
N ARG A 221 -5.05 23.34 19.09
CA ARG A 221 -4.81 24.34 18.06
C ARG A 221 -3.52 24.05 17.30
N LEU A 222 -3.65 23.76 16.01
CA LEU A 222 -2.52 23.75 15.08
C LEU A 222 -1.79 25.11 15.15
N PRO A 223 -0.44 25.12 15.21
CA PRO A 223 0.31 26.36 15.08
C PRO A 223 -0.01 27.00 13.72
N ARG A 224 -0.31 28.31 13.73
CA ARG A 224 -0.49 29.11 12.51
C ARG A 224 0.82 29.08 11.71
N VAL A 225 0.84 28.30 10.63
CA VAL A 225 1.93 28.27 9.67
C VAL A 225 1.79 29.49 8.76
N SER A 226 2.74 30.41 8.82
CA SER A 226 2.94 31.44 7.79
C SER A 226 3.47 30.75 6.52
N SER A 227 2.71 30.85 5.42
CA SER A 227 2.99 30.16 4.17
C SER A 227 3.88 30.98 3.22
N SER A 228 5.04 30.43 2.88
CA SER A 228 5.67 30.63 1.56
C SER A 228 6.54 29.43 1.20
N ALA A 229 5.94 28.41 0.57
CA ALA A 229 6.66 27.41 -0.20
C ALA A 229 5.74 26.87 -1.30
N SER A 230 6.09 27.17 -2.54
CA SER A 230 5.43 26.70 -3.76
C SER A 230 5.76 25.23 -4.01
N VAL A 231 4.73 24.38 -4.05
CA VAL A 231 4.84 22.98 -4.47
C VAL A 231 4.25 22.87 -5.87
N SER A 232 5.10 22.55 -6.85
CA SER A 232 4.69 22.18 -8.20
C SER A 232 5.13 20.74 -8.43
N GLY A 233 4.19 19.84 -8.74
CA GLY A 233 4.53 18.48 -9.18
C GLY A 233 3.45 17.43 -8.94
N LEU A 234 2.73 17.09 -10.01
CA LEU A 234 2.18 15.77 -10.32
C LEU A 234 1.07 15.20 -9.41
N ALA A 235 -0.09 15.85 -9.43
CA ALA A 235 -1.38 15.17 -9.44
C ALA A 235 -2.18 15.77 -10.61
N GLY A 236 -2.78 14.96 -11.48
CA GLY A 236 -3.57 15.48 -12.60
C GLY A 236 -4.72 16.36 -12.09
N ASP A 237 -4.87 17.56 -12.65
CA ASP A 237 -5.86 18.58 -12.22
C ASP A 237 -7.28 18.03 -12.03
N ALA A 238 -7.66 17.00 -12.80
CA ALA A 238 -8.96 16.33 -12.68
C ALA A 238 -9.19 15.65 -11.32
N ASN A 239 -8.15 15.10 -10.69
CA ASN A 239 -8.28 14.37 -9.42
C ASN A 239 -8.43 15.32 -8.22
N LEU A 240 -7.72 16.46 -8.26
CA LEU A 240 -7.86 17.52 -7.26
C LEU A 240 -9.23 18.20 -7.34
N GLN A 241 -9.79 18.33 -8.55
CA GLN A 241 -11.13 18.86 -8.76
C GLN A 241 -12.20 17.95 -8.15
N HIS A 242 -12.10 16.63 -8.36
CA HIS A 242 -13.02 15.66 -7.76
C HIS A 242 -12.92 15.59 -6.23
N LEU A 243 -11.72 15.78 -5.67
CA LEU A 243 -11.51 15.92 -4.23
C LEU A 243 -12.16 17.18 -3.66
N LEU A 244 -12.06 18.32 -4.37
CA LEU A 244 -12.74 19.55 -3.97
C LEU A 244 -14.27 19.40 -3.98
N GLU A 245 -14.83 18.79 -5.02
CA GLU A 245 -16.28 18.56 -5.11
C GLU A 245 -16.80 17.67 -3.97
N ASN A 246 -16.06 16.62 -3.62
CA ASN A 246 -16.41 15.75 -2.49
C ASN A 246 -16.30 16.48 -1.15
N LEU A 247 -15.30 17.35 -0.97
CA LEU A 247 -15.17 18.15 0.25
C LEU A 247 -16.28 19.21 0.36
N GLU A 248 -16.71 19.81 -0.75
CA GLU A 248 -17.87 20.72 -0.75
C GLU A 248 -19.17 19.99 -0.43
N ALA A 249 -19.36 18.77 -0.93
CA ALA A 249 -20.51 17.94 -0.59
C ALA A 249 -20.53 17.52 0.89
N ILE A 250 -19.37 17.29 1.50
CA ILE A 250 -19.23 16.96 2.93
C ILE A 250 -19.45 18.22 3.79
N ALA A 251 -18.88 19.37 3.40
CA ALA A 251 -19.08 20.64 4.08
C ALA A 251 -20.55 21.08 4.09
N ALA A 252 -21.28 20.86 2.98
CA ALA A 252 -22.70 21.16 2.89
C ALA A 252 -23.58 20.30 3.83
N ARG A 253 -23.09 19.13 4.27
CA ARG A 253 -23.82 18.20 5.14
C ARG A 253 -23.51 18.34 6.63
N SER A 254 -22.47 19.09 7.00
CA SER A 254 -22.01 19.21 8.39
C SER A 254 -21.96 20.66 8.85
N GLN A 255 -22.93 21.08 9.68
CA GLN A 255 -22.98 22.43 10.26
C GLN A 255 -21.85 22.72 11.30
N HIS A 256 -21.06 21.71 11.68
CA HIS A 256 -20.11 21.81 12.80
C HIS A 256 -18.62 21.60 12.44
N MET A 257 -18.26 21.48 11.15
CA MET A 257 -16.86 21.24 10.71
C MET A 257 -16.26 22.36 9.82
N SER A 258 -16.78 23.58 9.95
CA SER A 258 -16.45 24.75 9.10
C SER A 258 -14.94 25.04 8.97
N ASP A 259 -14.20 25.04 10.07
CA ASP A 259 -12.90 25.71 10.11
C ASP A 259 -11.76 24.86 9.53
N ASP A 260 -11.75 23.55 9.82
CA ASP A 260 -10.74 22.64 9.28
C ASP A 260 -10.96 22.35 7.78
N LEU A 261 -12.23 22.24 7.36
CA LEU A 261 -12.57 22.10 5.95
C LEU A 261 -12.23 23.37 5.16
N SER A 262 -12.38 24.55 5.76
CA SER A 262 -11.98 25.82 5.15
C SER A 262 -10.47 25.92 4.94
N ALA A 263 -9.67 25.49 5.92
CA ALA A 263 -8.21 25.46 5.80
C ALA A 263 -7.74 24.47 4.72
N MET A 264 -8.35 23.29 4.66
CA MET A 264 -8.04 22.26 3.67
C MET A 264 -8.48 22.68 2.25
N ARG A 265 -9.63 23.36 2.12
CA ARG A 265 -10.09 23.98 0.87
C ARG A 265 -9.12 25.06 0.38
N ALA A 266 -8.67 25.94 1.27
CA ALA A 266 -7.72 26.99 0.91
C ALA A 266 -6.38 26.40 0.41
N ALA A 267 -5.91 25.31 1.03
CA ALA A 267 -4.71 24.60 0.58
C ALA A 267 -4.87 23.95 -0.81
N LEU A 268 -6.03 23.32 -1.07
CA LEU A 268 -6.33 22.72 -2.37
C LEU A 268 -6.48 23.76 -3.49
N LEU A 269 -7.15 24.88 -3.22
CA LEU A 269 -7.27 25.99 -4.18
C LEU A 269 -5.91 26.63 -4.48
N ALA A 270 -5.03 26.74 -3.48
CA ALA A 270 -3.66 27.21 -3.69
C ALA A 270 -2.82 26.24 -4.55
N ALA A 271 -3.03 24.93 -4.39
CA ALA A 271 -2.33 23.89 -5.15
C ALA A 271 -2.75 23.83 -6.62
N LEU A 272 -4.01 24.14 -6.94
CA LEU A 272 -4.51 24.20 -8.32
C LEU A 272 -3.99 25.40 -9.13
N GLY A 273 -3.35 26.37 -8.48
CA GLY A 273 -2.83 27.58 -9.11
C GLY A 273 -3.90 28.44 -9.81
N PRO A 274 -3.54 29.66 -10.26
CA PRO A 274 -4.44 30.46 -11.07
C PRO A 274 -4.64 29.79 -12.44
N ARG A 275 -5.86 29.32 -12.73
CA ARG A 275 -6.24 28.86 -14.06
C ARG A 275 -5.87 29.95 -15.07
N LYS A 276 -4.96 29.66 -16.00
CA LYS A 276 -4.79 30.47 -17.21
C LYS A 276 -6.14 30.42 -17.92
N GLN A 277 -6.93 31.49 -17.80
CA GLN A 277 -8.10 31.70 -18.65
C GLN A 277 -7.60 31.59 -20.08
N HIS A 278 -7.91 30.48 -20.76
CA HIS A 278 -7.79 30.40 -22.19
C HIS A 278 -8.68 31.52 -22.74
N GLN A 279 -8.05 32.60 -23.19
CA GLN A 279 -8.71 33.60 -24.02
C GLN A 279 -9.34 32.83 -25.18
N GLN A 280 -10.67 32.79 -25.21
CA GLN A 280 -11.38 32.28 -26.36
C GLN A 280 -10.94 33.09 -27.58
N PRO A 281 -10.55 32.45 -28.69
CA PRO A 281 -10.21 33.17 -29.90
C PRO A 281 -11.43 33.99 -30.32
N ARG A 282 -11.24 35.31 -30.40
CA ARG A 282 -12.24 36.25 -30.88
C ARG A 282 -12.50 35.91 -32.35
N VAL A 283 -13.62 35.26 -32.63
CA VAL A 283 -14.06 35.00 -33.99
C VAL A 283 -14.49 36.34 -34.60
N GLU A 284 -13.58 36.99 -35.33
CA GLU A 284 -13.91 38.10 -36.20
C GLU A 284 -14.72 37.54 -37.38
N ARG A 285 -16.00 37.94 -37.45
CA ARG A 285 -16.84 37.66 -38.61
C ARG A 285 -16.46 38.63 -39.72
N LEU A 286 -16.03 38.09 -40.86
CA LEU A 286 -16.02 38.75 -42.17
C LEU A 286 -17.38 38.52 -42.85
#